data_AF-A0A395TYE3-F1
#
_entry.id   AF-A0A395TYE3-F1
#
_cell.length_a   1.000
_cell.length_b   1.000
_cell.length_c   1.000
_cell.angle_alpha   90.00
_cell.angle_beta   90.00
_cell.angle_gamma   90.00
#
_symmetry.space_group_name_H-M   'P 1'
#
loop_
_entity.id
_entity.type
_entity.pdbx_description
1 polymer ?
#
loop_
_entity_poly.entity_id
_entity_poly.type
_entity_poly.pdbx_seq_one_letter_code
_entity_poly.pdbx_strand_id
1 'polypeptide(L)'
;MNNSGFTQLVNTSTGEVIAQREGNLIDECKKIWLVEMGREIIHVSHSDYVHPFKFFTAIHGEKQISLYNDFFGNIEPELEPSWMGSAKEFTELQERITAQEWSVFDDEGNWLGTSEY
;
A
#
# COMPACT_ATOMS: atom_id res chain seq x y z
N MET A 1 5.31 -23.97 12.17
CA MET A 1 6.28 -22.86 12.11
C MET A 1 5.44 -21.59 12.12
N ASN A 2 5.65 -20.69 13.09
CA ASN A 2 4.92 -19.43 13.11
C ASN A 2 5.45 -18.57 11.97
N ASN A 3 4.70 -18.49 10.87
CA ASN A 3 4.92 -17.56 9.76
C ASN A 3 4.55 -16.12 10.15
N SER A 4 4.55 -15.77 11.44
CA SER A 4 4.20 -14.41 11.89
C SER A 4 5.27 -13.41 11.45
N GLY A 5 4.84 -12.32 10.83
CA GLY A 5 5.70 -11.23 10.38
C GLY A 5 5.36 -10.80 8.96
N PHE A 6 6.26 -10.04 8.35
CA PHE A 6 6.07 -9.47 7.03
C PHE A 6 7.31 -9.65 6.18
N THR A 7 7.11 -10.05 4.94
CA THR A 7 8.12 -10.00 3.90
C THR A 7 8.02 -8.66 3.19
N GLN A 8 9.13 -7.95 3.08
CA GLN A 8 9.20 -6.58 2.57
C GLN A 8 10.23 -6.48 1.45
N LEU A 9 9.91 -5.71 0.40
CA LEU A 9 10.86 -5.17 -0.55
C LEU A 9 11.25 -3.77 -0.08
N VAL A 10 12.52 -3.57 0.22
CA VAL A 10 13.02 -2.33 0.83
C VAL A 10 14.02 -1.66 -0.10
N ASN A 11 13.94 -0.34 -0.22
CA ASN A 11 14.99 0.48 -0.81
C ASN A 11 16.14 0.61 0.20
N THR A 12 17.32 0.08 -0.14
CA THR A 12 18.44 0.02 0.81
C THR A 12 19.07 1.38 1.09
N SER A 13 18.84 2.39 0.24
CA SER A 13 19.37 3.74 0.42
C SER A 13 18.51 4.62 1.33
N THR A 14 17.19 4.44 1.29
CA THR A 14 16.23 5.26 2.04
C THR A 14 15.61 4.52 3.23
N GLY A 15 15.64 3.19 3.23
CA GLY A 15 14.89 2.35 4.18
C GLY A 15 13.39 2.27 3.89
N GLU A 16 12.94 2.84 2.77
CA GLU A 16 11.53 2.83 2.38
C GLU A 16 11.05 1.43 2.00
N VAL A 17 9.88 1.04 2.51
CA VAL A 17 9.22 -0.22 2.15
C VAL A 17 8.41 0.01 0.87
N ILE A 18 8.87 -0.57 -0.24
CA ILE A 18 8.25 -0.44 -1.57
C ILE A 18 7.05 -1.37 -1.69
N ALA A 19 7.17 -2.60 -1.16
CA ALA A 19 6.11 -3.59 -1.18
C ALA A 19 6.18 -4.46 0.07
N GLN A 20 5.01 -4.91 0.53
CA GLN A 20 4.89 -5.80 1.67
C GLN A 20 3.85 -6.92 1.43
N ARG A 21 4.10 -8.08 2.04
CA ARG A 21 3.13 -9.16 2.23
C ARG A 21 3.25 -9.73 3.65
N GLU A 22 2.13 -10.14 4.23
CA GLU A 22 2.12 -10.87 5.49
C GLU A 22 2.70 -12.27 5.29
N GLY A 23 3.50 -12.74 6.25
CA GLY A 23 4.17 -14.02 6.21
C GLY A 23 5.67 -13.94 5.92
N ASN A 24 6.37 -15.03 6.19
CA ASN A 24 7.72 -15.26 5.66
C ASN A 24 7.59 -15.92 4.28
N LEU A 25 7.66 -15.09 3.24
CA LEU A 25 7.42 -15.41 1.84
C LEU A 25 8.61 -15.00 0.96
N ILE A 26 9.83 -15.01 1.52
CA ILE A 26 11.03 -14.51 0.84
C ILE A 26 11.21 -15.18 -0.54
N ASP A 27 11.04 -16.50 -0.62
CA ASP A 27 11.29 -17.25 -1.86
C ASP A 27 10.19 -17.06 -2.90
N GLU A 28 8.95 -16.85 -2.47
CA GLU A 28 7.82 -16.48 -3.32
C GLU A 28 8.00 -15.06 -3.85
N CYS A 29 8.31 -14.10 -2.96
CA CYS A 29 8.50 -12.70 -3.28
C CYS A 29 9.64 -12.48 -4.29
N LYS A 30 10.75 -13.24 -4.19
CA LYS A 30 11.85 -13.20 -5.18
C LYS A 30 11.42 -13.51 -6.62
N LYS A 31 10.31 -14.23 -6.81
CA LYS A 31 9.80 -14.60 -8.15
C LYS A 31 8.91 -13.53 -8.77
N ILE A 32 8.32 -12.66 -7.95
CA ILE A 32 7.30 -11.69 -8.37
C ILE A 32 7.77 -10.24 -8.23
N TRP A 33 8.71 -9.98 -7.33
CA TRP A 33 9.25 -8.64 -7.10
C TRP A 33 10.53 -8.44 -7.87
N LEU A 34 10.62 -7.29 -8.52
CA LEU A 34 11.80 -6.86 -9.23
C LEU A 34 12.85 -6.38 -8.22
N VAL A 35 13.80 -7.26 -7.89
CA VAL A 35 14.94 -6.97 -7.02
C VAL A 35 16.10 -6.48 -7.88
N GLU A 36 16.22 -5.16 -8.02
CA GLU A 36 17.32 -4.50 -8.71
C GLU A 36 18.41 -4.05 -7.71
N MET A 37 19.55 -3.56 -8.22
CA MET A 37 20.54 -2.93 -7.34
C MET A 37 19.92 -1.80 -6.52
N GLY A 38 20.19 -1.80 -5.21
CA GLY A 38 19.60 -0.84 -4.27
C GLY A 38 18.27 -1.30 -3.66
N ARG A 39 17.83 -2.53 -3.94
CA ARG A 39 16.66 -3.15 -3.29
C ARG A 39 17.00 -4.48 -2.66
N GLU A 40 16.34 -4.80 -1.57
CA GLU A 40 16.47 -6.12 -0.92
C GLU A 40 15.13 -6.64 -0.42
N ILE A 41 15.03 -7.97 -0.29
CA ILE A 41 13.88 -8.63 0.32
C ILE A 41 14.28 -9.08 1.73
N ILE A 42 13.56 -8.59 2.73
CA ILE A 42 13.77 -8.93 4.14
C ILE A 42 12.50 -9.52 4.75
N HIS A 43 12.66 -10.24 5.86
CA HIS A 43 11.56 -10.65 6.73
C HIS A 43 11.69 -9.96 8.08
N VAL A 44 10.61 -9.31 8.52
CA VAL A 44 10.52 -8.59 9.79
C VAL A 44 9.40 -9.15 10.65
N SER A 45 9.53 -9.07 11.96
CA SER A 45 8.49 -9.55 12.89
C SER A 45 7.32 -8.57 13.01
N HIS A 46 7.54 -7.29 12.75
CA HIS A 46 6.57 -6.20 12.84
C HIS A 46 6.83 -5.21 11.71
N SER A 47 5.79 -4.48 11.31
CA SER A 47 5.86 -3.43 10.32
C SER A 47 4.87 -2.33 10.64
N ASP A 48 5.32 -1.07 10.51
CA ASP A 48 4.46 0.11 10.57
C ASP A 48 3.85 0.43 9.18
N TYR A 49 4.20 -0.34 8.15
CA TYR A 49 3.68 -0.19 6.81
C TYR A 49 2.49 -1.10 6.56
N VAL A 50 1.59 -0.64 5.73
CA VAL A 50 0.48 -1.41 5.16
C VAL A 50 0.60 -1.44 3.65
N HIS A 51 0.06 -2.46 3.03
CA HIS A 51 -0.03 -2.54 1.57
C HIS A 51 -1.45 -2.95 1.20
N PRO A 52 -2.41 -2.00 1.28
CA PRO A 52 -3.81 -2.27 1.01
C PRO A 52 -3.98 -2.84 -0.40
N PHE A 53 -5.06 -3.60 -0.62
CA PHE A 53 -5.28 -4.21 -1.92
C PHE A 53 -5.43 -3.14 -3.01
N LYS A 54 -4.80 -3.35 -4.17
CA LYS A 54 -4.72 -2.39 -5.29
C LYS A 54 -4.02 -1.06 -5.01
N PHE A 55 -3.29 -0.93 -3.91
CA PHE A 55 -2.31 0.15 -3.80
C PHE A 55 -1.09 -0.20 -4.66
N PHE A 56 -0.47 0.83 -5.23
CA PHE A 56 0.69 0.65 -6.11
C PHE A 56 1.95 0.27 -5.34
N THR A 57 2.05 0.72 -4.08
CA THR A 57 3.18 0.48 -3.19
C THR A 57 2.70 0.28 -1.76
N ALA A 58 3.57 -0.26 -0.91
CA ALA A 58 3.36 -0.19 0.53
C ALA A 58 3.54 1.26 1.01
N ILE A 59 2.75 1.65 2.01
CA ILE A 59 2.78 2.99 2.59
C ILE A 59 2.74 2.90 4.11
N HIS A 60 3.21 3.95 4.78
CA HIS A 60 3.17 4.01 6.24
C HIS A 60 1.71 3.96 6.73
N GLY A 61 1.42 3.15 7.74
CA GLY A 61 0.06 2.88 8.24
C GLY A 61 -0.66 4.14 8.71
N GLU A 62 0.07 5.07 9.31
CA GLU A 62 -0.47 6.35 9.80
C GLU A 62 -0.60 7.44 8.72
N LYS A 63 -0.16 7.17 7.48
CA LYS A 63 -0.27 8.13 6.38
C LYS A 63 -1.75 8.43 6.11
N GLN A 64 -2.09 9.71 6.06
CA GLN A 64 -3.45 10.16 5.77
C GLN A 64 -3.75 9.98 4.29
N ILE A 65 -4.96 9.51 4.00
CA ILE A 65 -5.42 9.26 2.64
C ILE A 65 -6.86 9.77 2.45
N SER A 66 -7.15 10.14 1.22
CA SER A 66 -8.47 10.56 0.73
C SER A 66 -8.97 9.53 -0.27
N LEU A 67 -10.17 8.98 -0.03
CA LEU A 67 -10.84 8.05 -0.94
C LEU A 67 -11.97 8.78 -1.68
N TYR A 68 -12.02 8.57 -2.99
CA TYR A 68 -13.10 9.04 -3.85
C TYR A 68 -13.78 7.85 -4.51
N ASN A 69 -15.12 7.86 -4.55
CA ASN A 69 -15.95 6.82 -5.17
C ASN A 69 -16.12 7.01 -6.69
N ASP A 70 -15.03 7.32 -7.36
CA ASP A 70 -14.93 7.38 -8.83
C ASP A 70 -13.45 7.22 -9.24
N PHE A 71 -13.20 6.98 -10.52
CA PHE A 71 -11.86 6.91 -11.09
C PHE A 71 -11.39 8.28 -11.59
N PHE A 72 -10.35 8.83 -10.97
CA PHE A 72 -9.77 10.13 -11.34
C PHE A 72 -8.37 10.02 -11.95
N GLY A 73 -7.84 8.80 -12.11
CA GLY A 73 -6.48 8.59 -12.59
C GLY A 73 -5.44 9.24 -11.67
N ASN A 74 -4.38 9.81 -12.25
CA ASN A 74 -3.25 10.36 -11.50
C ASN A 74 -3.40 11.84 -11.09
N ILE A 75 -4.62 12.38 -11.11
CA ILE A 75 -4.91 13.77 -10.73
C ILE A 75 -5.98 13.74 -9.65
N GLU A 76 -5.68 14.26 -8.47
CA GLU A 76 -6.67 14.38 -7.40
C GLU A 76 -7.79 15.36 -7.82
N PRO A 77 -9.07 15.02 -7.62
CA PRO A 77 -10.17 15.91 -7.97
C PRO A 77 -10.32 17.07 -6.97
N GLU A 78 -10.82 18.22 -7.45
CA GLU A 78 -11.24 19.33 -6.59
C GLU A 78 -12.64 19.08 -5.99
N LEU A 79 -12.81 17.98 -5.25
CA LEU A 79 -14.07 17.54 -4.64
C LEU A 79 -13.87 17.13 -3.17
N GLU A 80 -14.95 17.05 -2.40
CA GLU A 80 -14.87 16.44 -1.07
C GLU A 80 -14.70 14.92 -1.19
N PRO A 81 -13.72 14.32 -0.48
CA PRO A 81 -13.54 12.88 -0.49
C PRO A 81 -14.73 12.17 0.17
N SER A 82 -15.04 10.98 -0.35
CA SER A 82 -16.09 10.12 0.20
C SER A 82 -15.70 9.55 1.56
N TRP A 83 -14.40 9.43 1.83
CA TRP A 83 -13.85 9.02 3.10
C TRP A 83 -12.43 9.53 3.28
N MET A 84 -12.05 9.82 4.53
CA MET A 84 -10.69 10.20 4.91
C MET A 84 -10.28 9.45 6.19
N GLY A 85 -9.00 9.12 6.27
CA GLY A 85 -8.41 8.50 7.45
C GLY A 85 -7.00 8.00 7.17
N SER A 86 -6.47 7.18 8.07
CA SER A 86 -5.16 6.56 7.90
C SER A 86 -5.21 5.37 6.94
N ALA A 87 -4.07 5.08 6.29
CA ALA A 87 -3.91 3.89 5.45
C ALA A 87 -4.19 2.57 6.20
N LYS A 88 -3.89 2.53 7.50
CA LYS A 88 -4.18 1.39 8.36
C LYS A 88 -5.69 1.21 8.57
N GLU A 89 -6.41 2.27 8.91
CA GLU A 89 -7.88 2.23 9.03
C GLU A 89 -8.53 1.83 7.71
N PHE A 90 -8.00 2.30 6.57
CA PHE A 90 -8.48 1.90 5.26
C PHE A 90 -8.31 0.40 5.03
N THR A 91 -7.17 -0.18 5.40
CA THR A 91 -6.92 -1.63 5.25
C THR A 91 -7.99 -2.46 5.97
N GLU A 92 -8.44 -2.00 7.15
CA GLU A 92 -9.45 -2.68 7.96
C GLU A 92 -10.88 -2.52 7.41
N LEU A 93 -11.11 -1.47 6.62
CA LEU A 93 -12.44 -1.10 6.11
C LEU A 93 -12.60 -1.31 4.60
N GLN A 94 -11.53 -1.66 3.88
CA GLN A 94 -11.47 -1.64 2.42
C GLN A 94 -12.66 -2.37 1.78
N GLU A 95 -12.97 -3.59 2.22
CA GLU A 95 -14.09 -4.39 1.69
C GLU A 95 -15.47 -3.74 1.87
N ARG A 96 -15.62 -2.85 2.86
CA ARG A 96 -16.88 -2.16 3.16
C ARG A 96 -17.02 -0.85 2.40
N ILE A 97 -15.90 -0.21 2.06
CA ILE A 97 -15.89 1.14 1.48
C ILE A 97 -15.72 1.06 -0.05
N THR A 98 -15.13 -0.01 -0.59
CA THR A 98 -14.70 -0.08 -2.01
C THR A 98 -15.57 -0.96 -2.92
N ALA A 99 -16.91 -0.84 -2.81
CA ALA A 99 -17.83 -1.66 -3.61
C ALA A 99 -18.00 -1.22 -5.09
N GLN A 100 -17.40 -0.09 -5.50
CA GLN A 100 -17.54 0.53 -6.83
C GLN A 100 -16.17 0.99 -7.37
N GLU A 101 -16.16 1.77 -8.45
CA GLU A 101 -14.95 2.46 -8.92
C GLU A 101 -14.42 3.42 -7.84
N TRP A 102 -13.10 3.48 -7.66
CA TRP A 102 -12.48 4.34 -6.64
C TRP A 102 -11.05 4.74 -6.98
N SER A 103 -10.63 5.88 -6.42
CA SER A 103 -9.25 6.38 -6.43
C SER A 103 -8.84 6.83 -5.03
N VAL A 104 -7.60 6.56 -4.64
CA VAL A 104 -7.03 7.01 -3.37
C VAL A 104 -5.84 7.92 -3.62
N PHE A 105 -5.80 9.03 -2.89
CA PHE A 105 -4.68 9.98 -2.88
C PHE A 105 -4.16 10.18 -1.45
N ASP A 106 -2.92 10.64 -1.31
CA ASP A 106 -2.42 11.17 -0.04
C ASP A 106 -2.69 12.67 0.11
N ASP A 107 -2.26 13.24 1.24
CA ASP A 107 -2.38 14.66 1.58
C ASP A 107 -1.52 15.60 0.70
N GLU A 108 -0.60 15.04 -0.10
CA GLU A 108 0.19 15.77 -1.09
C GLU A 108 -0.42 15.66 -2.51
N GLY A 109 -1.54 14.94 -2.65
CA GLY A 109 -2.21 14.69 -3.93
C GLY A 109 -1.54 13.61 -4.79
N ASN A 110 -0.64 12.80 -4.22
CA ASN A 110 -0.07 11.65 -4.91
C ASN A 110 -1.09 10.52 -5.00
N TRP A 111 -1.21 9.93 -6.19
CA TRP A 111 -2.10 8.79 -6.41
C TRP A 111 -1.53 7.50 -5.83
N LEU A 112 -2.24 6.88 -4.90
CA LEU A 112 -1.76 5.72 -4.14
C LEU A 112 -2.34 4.39 -4.61
N GLY A 113 -3.55 4.40 -5.17
CA GLY A 113 -4.25 3.19 -5.57
C GLY A 113 -5.60 3.46 -6.22
N THR A 114 -6.17 2.42 -6.82
CA THR A 114 -7.41 2.51 -7.61
C THR A 114 -8.16 1.19 -7.67
N SER A 115 -9.47 1.23 -7.93
CA SER A 115 -10.25 0.06 -8.31
C SER A 115 -9.88 -0.50 -9.69
N GLU A 116 -9.39 0.36 -10.58
CA GLU A 116 -9.05 -0.01 -11.94
C GLU A 116 -7.72 -0.78 -11.96
N TYR A 117 -7.75 -2.00 -12.50
CA TYR A 117 -6.66 -2.99 -12.53
C TYR A 117 -6.41 -3.71 -11.19
#